data_AF-A0A7Y5E173-F1
#
_entry.id   AF-A0A7Y5E173-F1
#
_cell.length_a   1.000
_cell.length_b   1.000
_cell.length_c   1.000
_cell.angle_alpha   90.00
_cell.angle_beta   90.00
_cell.angle_gamma   90.00
#
_symmetry.space_group_name_H-M   'P 1'
#
loop_
_entity.id
_entity.type
_entity.pdbx_description
1 polymer ?
#
loop_
_entity_poly.entity_id
_entity_poly.type
_entity_poly.pdbx_seq_one_letter_code
_entity_poly.pdbx_strand_id
1 'polypeptide(L)'
;MARSCVSALFVWATLGASLSGCAVGENDVHKWEGTVHGPEKLVAVVTHDKYRLDLRKEAAMSLIRMPPRGGTRQGIKLLIDKHKDESGEEREGALTGLAEETRMKIIDLMAPELIAELQKPPPARTDGRAAADPTVPYKDITFAMLVHEPPLVTKAETREKLEAALVQWAQTGFEDRIENSSQQFGLEQMMRTLGPRTATKLPSLITESASRVDRMSSLIAEIGDADTKVKGAEALVALAKRIETNDWVEGQRKFVADYNKRQNVTASPEQVAGQVKTMQDRKFKEELFPAMKKLGQKPITEYLYAQAATGTTEERRTLALAALEGKPDKNNPQDLERLFAIAKDDATPDGVRDLAFARLAELPKEQILPKLYTLFEPKKWKVRWVAASLVLKTITTKQVPEFMGRLPKTSKVKSGMTEGLSYGGLISKMEPTGGDPKPRDVLMPFLTSPSFGARMTALGSFYEGKKADIPLLKRFEEDKEALPKCDKEDDCAWACAVPKAGTAEKEMKEISTVGELVKLCIEPSMDK
;
A
#
# COMPACT_ATOMS: atom_id res chain seq x y z
N MET A 1 -6.10 -115.78 -21.89
CA MET A 1 -6.72 -116.44 -20.72
C MET A 1 -7.52 -115.40 -19.96
N ALA A 2 -8.80 -115.69 -19.73
CA ALA A 2 -9.76 -114.82 -19.06
C ALA A 2 -9.56 -114.79 -17.54
N ARG A 3 -9.92 -113.66 -16.89
CA ARG A 3 -10.90 -113.56 -15.78
C ARG A 3 -11.04 -112.13 -15.23
N SER A 4 -12.28 -111.60 -15.37
CA SER A 4 -13.13 -110.80 -14.47
C SER A 4 -12.51 -110.10 -13.24
N CYS A 5 -12.64 -108.77 -13.14
CA CYS A 5 -13.67 -107.96 -12.45
C CYS A 5 -13.56 -107.87 -10.92
N VAL A 6 -13.29 -106.66 -10.39
CA VAL A 6 -14.06 -106.02 -9.30
C VAL A 6 -14.02 -104.50 -9.49
N SER A 7 -15.21 -103.89 -9.50
CA SER A 7 -15.47 -102.46 -9.57
C SER A 7 -15.33 -101.77 -8.21
N ALA A 8 -14.76 -100.56 -8.17
CA ALA A 8 -14.96 -99.61 -7.08
C ALA A 8 -15.15 -98.20 -7.66
N LEU A 9 -16.39 -97.73 -7.61
CA LEU A 9 -16.76 -96.34 -7.90
C LEU A 9 -16.24 -95.44 -6.78
N PHE A 10 -15.40 -94.45 -7.12
CA PHE A 10 -15.16 -93.28 -6.28
C PHE A 10 -15.75 -92.04 -6.98
N VAL A 11 -16.82 -91.54 -6.37
CA VAL A 11 -17.45 -90.25 -6.70
C VAL A 11 -16.47 -89.14 -6.33
N TRP A 12 -15.90 -88.46 -7.32
CA TRP A 12 -15.20 -87.20 -7.10
C TRP A 12 -16.23 -86.07 -7.06
N ALA A 13 -16.45 -85.54 -5.87
CA ALA A 13 -17.21 -84.32 -5.64
C ALA A 13 -16.48 -83.16 -6.33
N THR A 14 -17.15 -82.54 -7.30
CA THR A 14 -16.76 -81.24 -7.87
C THR A 14 -16.85 -80.16 -6.79
N LEU A 15 -15.70 -79.82 -6.20
CA LEU A 15 -15.56 -78.58 -5.45
C LEU A 15 -15.50 -77.43 -6.47
N GLY A 16 -16.61 -76.70 -6.59
CA GLY A 16 -16.62 -75.43 -7.30
C GLY A 16 -15.71 -74.44 -6.59
N ALA A 17 -14.50 -74.26 -7.09
CA ALA A 17 -13.63 -73.16 -6.72
C ALA A 17 -14.25 -71.88 -7.29
N SER A 18 -15.06 -71.21 -6.49
CA SER A 18 -15.42 -69.81 -6.70
C SER A 18 -14.14 -68.98 -6.71
N LEU A 19 -13.69 -68.60 -7.91
CA LEU A 19 -12.70 -67.55 -8.13
C LEU A 19 -13.29 -66.21 -7.70
N SER A 20 -13.25 -65.93 -6.40
CA SER A 20 -13.34 -64.55 -5.91
C SER A 20 -12.02 -63.87 -6.25
N GLY A 21 -11.90 -63.33 -7.47
CA GLY A 21 -10.87 -62.32 -7.74
C GLY A 21 -11.04 -61.20 -6.72
N CYS A 22 -9.98 -60.87 -5.97
CA CYS A 22 -10.01 -59.84 -4.94
C CYS A 22 -10.53 -58.53 -5.55
N ALA A 23 -11.80 -58.20 -5.27
CA ALA A 23 -12.39 -56.95 -5.71
C ALA A 23 -11.63 -55.81 -5.03
N VAL A 24 -11.17 -54.82 -5.81
CA VAL A 24 -10.52 -53.62 -5.29
C VAL A 24 -11.48 -52.94 -4.31
N GLY A 25 -11.06 -52.82 -3.06
CA GLY A 25 -11.82 -52.19 -1.99
C GLY A 25 -11.19 -50.89 -1.47
N GLU A 26 -11.84 -50.28 -0.48
CA GLU A 26 -11.36 -49.07 0.20
C GLU A 26 -9.98 -49.26 0.84
N ASN A 27 -9.73 -50.44 1.42
CA ASN A 27 -8.41 -50.79 1.97
C ASN A 27 -7.29 -50.75 0.93
N ASP A 28 -7.58 -51.14 -0.31
CA ASP A 28 -6.60 -51.09 -1.40
C ASP A 28 -6.31 -49.64 -1.81
N VAL A 29 -7.35 -48.82 -1.90
CA VAL A 29 -7.28 -47.38 -2.21
C VAL A 29 -6.37 -46.66 -1.20
N HIS A 30 -6.60 -46.85 0.10
CA HIS A 30 -5.74 -46.25 1.13
C HIS A 30 -4.30 -46.76 1.10
N LYS A 31 -4.11 -48.06 0.86
CA LYS A 31 -2.76 -48.64 0.74
C LYS A 31 -1.97 -48.00 -0.40
N TRP A 32 -2.63 -47.61 -1.48
CA TRP A 32 -1.96 -47.04 -2.65
C TRP A 32 -1.44 -45.62 -2.44
N GLU A 33 -1.98 -44.85 -1.48
CA GLU A 33 -1.53 -43.48 -1.17
C GLU A 33 0.00 -43.37 -0.98
N GLY A 34 0.62 -44.38 -0.37
CA GLY A 34 2.06 -44.44 -0.09
C GLY A 34 2.92 -45.15 -1.13
N THR A 35 2.36 -45.67 -2.22
CA THR A 35 3.09 -46.55 -3.15
C THR A 35 3.49 -45.86 -4.44
N VAL A 36 4.62 -46.26 -5.06
CA VAL A 36 5.15 -45.66 -6.29
C VAL A 36 4.09 -45.61 -7.40
N HIS A 37 3.50 -46.76 -7.76
CA HIS A 37 2.44 -46.90 -8.77
C HIS A 37 1.01 -46.65 -8.25
N GLY A 38 0.89 -46.22 -6.99
CA GLY A 38 -0.40 -45.91 -6.39
C GLY A 38 -1.20 -44.82 -7.11
N PRO A 39 -0.59 -43.70 -7.56
CA PRO A 39 -1.32 -42.61 -8.19
C PRO A 39 -2.06 -43.05 -9.45
N GLU A 40 -1.44 -43.87 -10.30
CA GLU A 40 -2.08 -44.37 -11.52
C GLU A 40 -3.25 -45.31 -11.22
N LYS A 41 -3.08 -46.18 -10.22
CA LYS A 41 -4.16 -47.07 -9.78
C LYS A 41 -5.35 -46.28 -9.24
N LEU A 42 -5.09 -45.21 -8.50
CA LEU A 42 -6.14 -44.32 -8.00
C LEU A 42 -6.84 -43.59 -9.16
N VAL A 43 -6.10 -43.05 -10.13
CA VAL A 43 -6.67 -42.43 -11.35
C VAL A 43 -7.54 -43.42 -12.11
N ALA A 44 -7.09 -44.67 -12.25
CA ALA A 44 -7.87 -45.73 -12.89
C ALA A 44 -9.17 -46.04 -12.14
N VAL A 45 -9.17 -46.00 -10.80
CA VAL A 45 -10.39 -46.16 -10.00
C VAL A 45 -11.33 -44.97 -10.18
N VAL A 46 -10.83 -43.74 -10.21
CA VAL A 46 -11.64 -42.52 -10.42
C VAL A 46 -12.32 -42.53 -11.79
N THR A 47 -11.60 -42.96 -12.83
CA THR A 47 -12.05 -42.81 -14.23
C THR A 47 -12.88 -43.98 -14.76
N HIS A 48 -12.64 -45.22 -14.30
CA HIS A 48 -13.26 -46.40 -14.90
C HIS A 48 -14.68 -46.66 -14.39
N ASP A 49 -15.61 -46.87 -15.32
CA ASP A 49 -17.04 -47.08 -15.07
C ASP A 49 -17.41 -48.30 -14.19
N LYS A 50 -16.56 -49.33 -14.13
CA LYS A 50 -16.77 -50.56 -13.37
C LYS A 50 -16.82 -50.37 -11.85
N TYR A 51 -16.24 -49.28 -11.34
CA TYR A 51 -16.21 -49.01 -9.91
C TYR A 51 -17.42 -48.19 -9.47
N ARG A 52 -17.93 -48.48 -8.26
CA ARG A 52 -19.03 -47.72 -7.65
C ARG A 52 -18.58 -46.30 -7.32
N LEU A 53 -19.51 -45.33 -7.39
CA LEU A 53 -19.23 -43.92 -7.12
C LEU A 53 -18.54 -43.67 -5.77
N ASP A 54 -18.93 -44.40 -4.71
CA ASP A 54 -18.31 -44.30 -3.38
C ASP A 54 -16.80 -44.61 -3.43
N LEU A 55 -16.41 -45.68 -4.14
CA LEU A 55 -15.00 -46.08 -4.29
C LEU A 55 -14.23 -45.09 -5.17
N ARG A 56 -14.89 -44.47 -6.16
CA ARG A 56 -14.27 -43.42 -7.00
C ARG A 56 -14.06 -42.13 -6.23
N LYS A 57 -15.04 -41.72 -5.41
CA LYS A 57 -14.88 -40.62 -4.45
C LYS A 57 -13.71 -40.91 -3.52
N GLU A 58 -13.60 -42.13 -2.99
CA GLU A 58 -12.53 -42.46 -2.06
C GLU A 58 -11.16 -42.44 -2.73
N ALA A 59 -11.05 -42.95 -3.96
CA ALA A 59 -9.83 -42.86 -4.74
C ALA A 59 -9.44 -41.40 -5.05
N ALA A 60 -10.42 -40.53 -5.32
CA ALA A 60 -10.17 -39.10 -5.50
C ALA A 60 -9.70 -38.42 -4.19
N MET A 61 -10.30 -38.75 -3.04
CA MET A 61 -9.85 -38.27 -1.74
C MET A 61 -8.44 -38.78 -1.38
N SER A 62 -8.12 -40.03 -1.71
CA SER A 62 -6.78 -40.59 -1.57
C SER A 62 -5.73 -39.87 -2.41
N LEU A 63 -6.06 -39.46 -3.65
CA LEU A 63 -5.17 -38.61 -4.47
C LEU A 63 -4.89 -37.27 -3.78
N ILE A 64 -5.85 -36.68 -3.07
CA ILE A 64 -5.66 -35.43 -2.30
C ILE A 64 -4.77 -35.67 -1.07
N ARG A 65 -4.95 -36.79 -0.37
CA ARG A 65 -4.21 -37.16 0.86
C ARG A 65 -2.76 -37.55 0.62
N MET A 66 -2.39 -37.88 -0.61
CA MET A 66 -1.04 -38.28 -0.94
C MET A 66 0.02 -37.24 -0.52
N PRO A 67 1.15 -37.70 0.06
CA PRO A 67 2.25 -36.80 0.39
C PRO A 67 2.90 -36.21 -0.86
N PRO A 68 3.51 -35.01 -0.77
CA PRO A 68 4.29 -34.44 -1.86
C PRO A 68 5.43 -35.36 -2.28
N ARG A 69 5.65 -35.50 -3.59
CA ARG A 69 6.78 -36.24 -4.20
C ARG A 69 7.68 -35.25 -4.92
N GLY A 70 8.94 -35.16 -4.50
CA GLY A 70 9.87 -34.14 -5.03
C GLY A 70 9.35 -32.70 -4.80
N GLY A 71 8.68 -32.45 -3.67
CA GLY A 71 8.07 -31.16 -3.35
C GLY A 71 6.75 -30.85 -4.07
N THR A 72 6.28 -31.72 -4.98
CA THR A 72 5.06 -31.51 -5.76
C THR A 72 3.92 -32.41 -5.29
N ARG A 73 2.72 -31.86 -5.12
CA ARG A 73 1.49 -32.62 -4.81
C ARG A 73 0.92 -33.26 -6.08
N GLN A 74 1.54 -34.37 -6.50
CA GLN A 74 1.20 -35.03 -7.77
C GLN A 74 -0.28 -35.44 -7.86
N GLY A 75 -0.91 -35.84 -6.75
CA GLY A 75 -2.31 -36.27 -6.78
C GLY A 75 -3.31 -35.18 -7.17
N ILE A 76 -3.09 -33.92 -6.74
CA ILE A 76 -3.92 -32.78 -7.18
C ILE A 76 -3.76 -32.54 -8.68
N LYS A 77 -2.52 -32.57 -9.16
CA LYS A 77 -2.22 -32.45 -10.60
C LYS A 77 -2.93 -33.53 -11.41
N LEU A 78 -2.87 -34.79 -10.97
CA LEU A 78 -3.51 -35.91 -11.66
C LEU A 78 -5.04 -35.83 -11.66
N LEU A 79 -5.66 -35.15 -10.69
CA LEU A 79 -7.11 -34.94 -10.66
C LEU A 79 -7.56 -33.86 -11.66
N ILE A 80 -6.79 -32.79 -11.82
CA ILE A 80 -7.22 -31.57 -12.52
C ILE A 80 -6.52 -31.38 -13.87
N ASP A 81 -5.19 -31.48 -13.87
CA ASP A 81 -4.35 -31.07 -14.98
C ASP A 81 -4.11 -32.21 -15.97
N LYS A 82 -3.83 -31.83 -17.21
CA LYS A 82 -3.24 -32.75 -18.17
C LYS A 82 -1.90 -33.27 -17.68
N HIS A 83 -1.65 -34.56 -17.90
CA HIS A 83 -0.42 -35.22 -17.48
C HIS A 83 -0.02 -36.29 -18.49
N LYS A 84 1.23 -36.74 -18.39
CA LYS A 84 1.69 -37.93 -19.11
C LYS A 84 1.57 -39.15 -18.19
N ASP A 85 1.02 -40.24 -18.70
CA ASP A 85 1.02 -41.52 -17.99
C ASP A 85 2.39 -42.23 -18.06
N GLU A 86 2.55 -43.38 -17.40
CA GLU A 86 3.76 -44.21 -17.46
C GLU A 86 4.17 -44.62 -18.90
N SER A 87 3.24 -44.61 -19.86
CA SER A 87 3.52 -44.89 -21.28
C SER A 87 3.92 -43.64 -22.07
N GLY A 88 3.91 -42.46 -21.42
CA GLY A 88 4.22 -41.17 -22.03
C GLY A 88 3.06 -40.55 -22.81
N GLU A 89 1.87 -41.16 -22.78
CA GLU A 89 0.67 -40.65 -23.45
C GLU A 89 0.05 -39.50 -22.66
N GLU A 90 -0.45 -38.49 -23.37
CA GLU A 90 -1.13 -37.35 -22.75
C GLU A 90 -2.55 -37.75 -22.33
N ARG A 91 -2.85 -37.58 -21.04
CA ARG A 91 -4.14 -37.85 -20.41
C ARG A 91 -4.70 -36.57 -19.81
N GLU A 92 -6.02 -36.42 -19.89
CA GLU A 92 -6.73 -35.41 -19.12
C GLU A 92 -6.66 -35.71 -17.62
N GLY A 93 -6.84 -34.68 -16.79
CA GLY A 93 -7.00 -34.87 -15.34
C GLY A 93 -8.18 -35.80 -15.04
N ALA A 94 -8.07 -36.62 -13.99
CA ALA A 94 -9.02 -37.68 -13.70
C ALA A 94 -10.46 -37.17 -13.49
N LEU A 95 -10.65 -35.96 -12.93
CA LEU A 95 -11.97 -35.33 -12.85
C LEU A 95 -12.33 -34.63 -14.15
N THR A 96 -11.39 -33.92 -14.76
CA THR A 96 -11.58 -33.14 -16.00
C THR A 96 -12.01 -34.02 -17.18
N GLY A 97 -11.44 -35.21 -17.31
CA GLY A 97 -11.74 -36.17 -18.38
C GLY A 97 -13.06 -36.94 -18.22
N LEU A 98 -13.74 -36.82 -17.08
CA LEU A 98 -15.03 -37.49 -16.87
C LEU A 98 -16.17 -36.77 -17.60
N ALA A 99 -17.21 -37.53 -17.98
CA ALA A 99 -18.48 -36.95 -18.39
C ALA A 99 -19.07 -36.08 -17.26
N GLU A 100 -19.72 -34.97 -17.63
CA GLU A 100 -20.19 -33.95 -16.69
C GLU A 100 -21.08 -34.51 -15.57
N GLU A 101 -22.04 -35.37 -15.92
CA GLU A 101 -22.95 -35.97 -14.93
C GLU A 101 -22.20 -36.83 -13.89
N THR A 102 -21.23 -37.63 -14.34
CA THR A 102 -20.42 -38.48 -13.47
C THR A 102 -19.49 -37.64 -12.60
N ARG A 103 -18.83 -36.63 -13.19
CA ARG A 103 -17.98 -35.68 -12.48
C ARG A 103 -18.76 -34.97 -11.37
N MET A 104 -19.94 -34.45 -11.69
CA MET A 104 -20.82 -33.78 -10.73
C MET A 104 -21.17 -34.69 -9.55
N LYS A 105 -21.56 -35.95 -9.80
CA LYS A 105 -21.89 -36.91 -8.72
C LYS A 105 -20.68 -37.21 -7.81
N ILE A 106 -19.49 -37.38 -8.39
CA ILE A 106 -18.27 -37.65 -7.60
C ILE A 106 -17.91 -36.42 -6.74
N ILE A 107 -17.92 -35.22 -7.33
CA ILE A 107 -17.62 -33.98 -6.61
C ILE A 107 -18.63 -33.73 -5.48
N ASP A 108 -19.93 -33.96 -5.72
CA ASP A 108 -20.97 -33.85 -4.70
C ASP A 108 -20.73 -34.80 -3.51
N LEU A 109 -20.22 -36.00 -3.76
CA LEU A 109 -19.84 -36.96 -2.71
C LEU A 109 -18.54 -36.58 -1.99
N MET A 110 -17.61 -35.88 -2.66
CA MET A 110 -16.38 -35.37 -2.04
C MET A 110 -16.64 -34.16 -1.14
N ALA A 111 -17.61 -33.31 -1.49
CA ALA A 111 -17.82 -32.01 -0.86
C ALA A 111 -17.95 -32.04 0.68
N PRO A 112 -18.69 -32.97 1.32
CA PRO A 112 -18.78 -33.01 2.77
C PRO A 112 -17.42 -33.20 3.47
N GLU A 113 -16.55 -34.05 2.94
CA GLU A 113 -15.21 -34.29 3.51
C GLU A 113 -14.28 -33.10 3.25
N LEU A 114 -14.32 -32.52 2.04
CA LEU A 114 -13.58 -31.29 1.73
C LEU A 114 -13.94 -30.16 2.70
N ILE A 115 -15.23 -29.95 2.96
CA ILE A 115 -15.71 -28.92 3.88
C ILE A 115 -15.22 -29.21 5.31
N ALA A 116 -15.33 -30.46 5.77
CA ALA A 116 -14.90 -30.85 7.12
C ALA A 116 -13.40 -30.60 7.34
N GLU A 117 -12.55 -30.89 6.33
CA GLU A 117 -11.11 -30.61 6.39
C GLU A 117 -10.81 -29.11 6.36
N LEU A 118 -11.54 -28.34 5.54
CA LEU A 118 -11.38 -26.88 5.46
C LEU A 118 -11.79 -26.14 6.74
N GLN A 119 -12.63 -26.74 7.57
CA GLN A 119 -13.06 -26.16 8.84
C GLN A 119 -12.03 -26.36 9.97
N LYS A 120 -11.01 -27.20 9.78
CA LYS A 120 -9.99 -27.43 10.81
C LYS A 120 -9.10 -26.17 10.99
N PRO A 121 -8.78 -25.81 12.24
CA PRO A 121 -7.86 -24.71 12.51
C PRO A 121 -6.45 -25.04 12.02
N PRO A 122 -5.59 -24.04 11.74
CA PRO A 122 -4.19 -24.30 11.47
C PRO A 122 -3.54 -24.99 12.67
N PRO A 123 -2.51 -25.82 12.45
CA PRO A 123 -1.76 -26.42 13.55
C PRO A 123 -1.01 -25.34 14.35
N ALA A 124 -0.89 -25.54 15.66
CA ALA A 124 -0.12 -24.65 16.52
C ALA A 124 1.37 -24.63 16.08
N ARG A 125 2.01 -23.47 16.21
CA ARG A 125 3.46 -23.35 15.98
C ARG A 125 4.23 -24.19 17.01
N THR A 126 5.27 -24.88 16.57
CA THR A 126 6.20 -25.62 17.44
C THR A 126 7.57 -24.95 17.33
N ASP A 127 8.17 -24.54 18.46
CA ASP A 127 9.47 -23.84 18.52
C ASP A 127 9.58 -22.63 17.56
N GLY A 128 8.49 -21.87 17.41
CA GLY A 128 8.42 -20.70 16.54
C GLY A 128 8.33 -21.02 15.04
N ARG A 129 8.35 -22.30 14.64
CA ARG A 129 8.13 -22.75 13.26
C ARG A 129 6.68 -23.18 13.06
N ALA A 130 6.11 -22.81 11.91
CA ALA A 130 4.81 -23.32 11.50
C ALA A 130 4.93 -24.83 11.21
N ALA A 131 4.08 -25.64 11.86
CA ALA A 131 3.93 -27.04 11.48
C ALA A 131 3.27 -27.13 10.09
N ALA A 132 3.48 -28.26 9.41
CA ALA A 132 2.81 -28.51 8.13
C ALA A 132 1.29 -28.50 8.33
N ASP A 133 0.59 -27.58 7.67
CA ASP A 133 -0.88 -27.50 7.74
C ASP A 133 -1.50 -28.60 6.86
N PRO A 134 -2.14 -29.63 7.48
CA PRO A 134 -2.69 -30.76 6.73
C PRO A 134 -3.91 -30.39 5.90
N THR A 135 -4.48 -29.19 6.10
CA THR A 135 -5.67 -28.72 5.37
C THR A 135 -5.33 -28.15 3.99
N VAL A 136 -4.05 -27.85 3.72
CA VAL A 136 -3.58 -27.23 2.46
C VAL A 136 -3.98 -28.01 1.20
N PRO A 137 -3.84 -29.35 1.12
CA PRO A 137 -4.24 -30.11 -0.07
C PRO A 137 -5.73 -29.97 -0.39
N TYR A 138 -6.57 -30.00 0.64
CA TYR A 138 -8.02 -29.88 0.53
C TYR A 138 -8.41 -28.47 0.08
N LYS A 139 -7.69 -27.44 0.56
CA LYS A 139 -7.83 -26.08 0.04
C LYS A 139 -7.43 -25.97 -1.43
N ASP A 140 -6.26 -26.49 -1.79
CA ASP A 140 -5.72 -26.36 -3.15
C ASP A 140 -6.61 -27.06 -4.19
N ILE A 141 -7.07 -28.29 -3.92
CA ILE A 141 -7.99 -28.99 -4.83
C ILE A 141 -9.37 -28.32 -4.90
N THR A 142 -9.91 -27.87 -3.76
CA THR A 142 -11.22 -27.20 -3.73
C THR A 142 -11.18 -25.91 -4.54
N PHE A 143 -10.13 -25.10 -4.35
CA PHE A 143 -9.93 -23.89 -5.13
C PHE A 143 -9.74 -24.21 -6.62
N ALA A 144 -8.87 -25.17 -6.96
CA ALA A 144 -8.63 -25.58 -8.35
C ALA A 144 -9.93 -25.99 -9.06
N MET A 145 -10.78 -26.80 -8.43
CA MET A 145 -12.06 -27.23 -9.02
C MET A 145 -13.03 -26.06 -9.26
N LEU A 146 -13.02 -25.05 -8.39
CA LEU A 146 -13.90 -23.88 -8.48
C LEU A 146 -13.47 -22.88 -9.56
N VAL A 147 -12.17 -22.75 -9.80
CA VAL A 147 -11.59 -21.76 -10.73
C VAL A 147 -11.12 -22.36 -12.06
N HIS A 148 -11.20 -23.68 -12.21
CA HIS A 148 -10.94 -24.36 -13.48
C HIS A 148 -11.86 -23.83 -14.58
N GLU A 149 -11.38 -23.83 -15.83
CA GLU A 149 -12.16 -23.42 -17.00
C GLU A 149 -12.30 -24.61 -17.97
N PRO A 150 -13.53 -25.12 -18.21
CA PRO A 150 -14.80 -24.74 -17.58
C PRO A 150 -14.87 -25.20 -16.10
N PRO A 151 -15.67 -24.55 -15.23
CA PRO A 151 -15.77 -24.92 -13.82
C PRO A 151 -16.12 -26.40 -13.62
N LEU A 152 -15.35 -27.10 -12.77
CA LEU A 152 -15.61 -28.52 -12.49
C LEU A 152 -16.78 -28.71 -11.53
N VAL A 153 -16.98 -27.76 -10.61
CA VAL A 153 -18.13 -27.73 -9.68
C VAL A 153 -19.31 -27.04 -10.36
N THR A 154 -20.17 -27.82 -11.02
CA THR A 154 -21.30 -27.30 -11.81
C THR A 154 -22.58 -27.08 -11.01
N LYS A 155 -22.77 -27.80 -9.89
CA LYS A 155 -23.96 -27.65 -9.03
C LYS A 155 -23.84 -26.43 -8.11
N ALA A 156 -24.78 -25.50 -8.24
CA ALA A 156 -24.78 -24.23 -7.50
C ALA A 156 -24.69 -24.38 -5.97
N GLU A 157 -25.46 -25.30 -5.39
CA GLU A 157 -25.46 -25.54 -3.94
C GLU A 157 -24.08 -26.04 -3.44
N THR A 158 -23.47 -26.98 -4.17
CA THR A 158 -22.14 -27.50 -3.84
C THR A 158 -21.08 -26.42 -3.99
N ARG A 159 -21.16 -25.62 -5.05
CA ARG A 159 -20.28 -24.48 -5.30
C ARG A 159 -20.33 -23.48 -4.14
N GLU A 160 -21.53 -23.07 -3.72
CA GLU A 160 -21.72 -22.12 -2.62
C GLU A 160 -21.12 -22.64 -1.30
N LYS A 161 -21.34 -23.92 -0.97
CA LYS A 161 -20.80 -24.52 0.27
C LYS A 161 -19.27 -24.59 0.26
N LEU A 162 -18.67 -24.96 -0.87
CA LEU A 162 -17.21 -25.02 -1.01
C LEU A 162 -16.58 -23.62 -0.97
N GLU A 163 -17.17 -22.63 -1.65
CA GLU A 163 -16.74 -21.23 -1.56
C GLU A 163 -16.83 -20.70 -0.11
N ALA A 164 -17.93 -20.99 0.59
CA ALA A 164 -18.08 -20.60 2.00
C ALA A 164 -17.02 -21.26 2.90
N ALA A 165 -16.70 -22.53 2.66
CA ALA A 165 -15.65 -23.22 3.39
C ALA A 165 -14.26 -22.63 3.11
N LEU A 166 -13.95 -22.26 1.85
CA LEU A 166 -12.70 -21.56 1.51
C LEU A 166 -12.62 -20.16 2.13
N VAL A 167 -13.72 -19.41 2.16
CA VAL A 167 -13.81 -18.12 2.85
C VAL A 167 -13.51 -18.30 4.34
N GLN A 168 -14.13 -19.29 4.98
CA GLN A 168 -13.86 -19.60 6.39
C GLN A 168 -12.40 -20.00 6.60
N TRP A 169 -11.84 -20.86 5.74
CA TRP A 169 -10.44 -21.29 5.79
C TRP A 169 -9.47 -20.11 5.68
N ALA A 170 -9.73 -19.17 4.76
CA ALA A 170 -8.92 -17.97 4.59
C ALA A 170 -8.89 -17.09 5.85
N GLN A 171 -10.00 -17.06 6.57
CA GLN A 171 -10.19 -16.19 7.73
C GLN A 171 -9.68 -16.82 9.04
N THR A 172 -9.70 -18.14 9.14
CA THR A 172 -9.18 -18.86 10.30
C THR A 172 -7.67 -19.06 10.14
N GLY A 173 -6.86 -18.44 11.00
CA GLY A 173 -5.41 -18.62 10.94
C GLY A 173 -4.72 -17.86 9.82
N PHE A 174 -5.27 -16.71 9.41
CA PHE A 174 -4.75 -15.89 8.30
C PHE A 174 -3.24 -15.67 8.39
N GLU A 175 -2.71 -15.28 9.56
CA GLU A 175 -1.28 -14.98 9.74
C GLU A 175 -0.37 -16.20 9.60
N ASP A 176 -0.85 -17.40 9.96
CA ASP A 176 -0.10 -18.64 9.78
C ASP A 176 -0.16 -19.14 8.33
N ARG A 177 -1.31 -18.94 7.68
CA ARG A 177 -1.56 -19.44 6.33
C ARG A 177 -1.01 -18.53 5.24
N ILE A 178 -0.87 -17.22 5.46
CA ILE A 178 -0.37 -16.29 4.43
C ILE A 178 1.09 -16.57 4.04
N GLU A 179 1.92 -17.06 4.97
CA GLU A 179 3.35 -17.37 4.76
C GLU A 179 3.60 -18.84 4.43
N ASN A 180 2.56 -19.68 4.36
CA ASN A 180 2.74 -21.11 4.18
C ASN A 180 3.11 -21.42 2.71
N SER A 181 4.38 -21.69 2.47
CA SER A 181 4.95 -21.99 1.15
C SER A 181 4.56 -23.36 0.57
N SER A 182 3.90 -24.23 1.35
CA SER A 182 3.45 -25.55 0.86
C SER A 182 2.17 -25.50 0.01
N GLN A 183 1.59 -24.30 -0.12
CA GLN A 183 0.39 -24.04 -0.90
C GLN A 183 0.69 -24.00 -2.39
N GLN A 184 -0.08 -24.74 -3.19
CA GLN A 184 -0.04 -24.61 -4.64
C GLN A 184 -0.65 -23.29 -5.10
N PHE A 185 -1.76 -22.88 -4.48
CA PHE A 185 -2.38 -21.57 -4.71
C PHE A 185 -2.27 -20.72 -3.45
N GLY A 186 -1.53 -19.60 -3.52
CA GLY A 186 -1.30 -18.76 -2.34
C GLY A 186 -2.61 -18.22 -1.75
N LEU A 187 -2.66 -18.06 -0.42
CA LEU A 187 -3.87 -17.56 0.28
C LEU A 187 -4.39 -16.26 -0.35
N GLU A 188 -3.53 -15.30 -0.64
CA GLU A 188 -3.98 -14.05 -1.22
C GLU A 188 -4.47 -14.17 -2.68
N GLN A 189 -3.87 -15.06 -3.47
CA GLN A 189 -4.35 -15.35 -4.82
C GLN A 189 -5.79 -15.88 -4.74
N MET A 190 -6.03 -16.81 -3.82
CA MET A 190 -7.37 -17.33 -3.56
C MET A 190 -8.32 -16.23 -3.11
N MET A 191 -7.93 -15.40 -2.14
CA MET A 191 -8.77 -14.29 -1.65
C MET A 191 -9.12 -13.29 -2.75
N ARG A 192 -8.16 -12.91 -3.61
CA ARG A 192 -8.41 -12.03 -4.75
C ARG A 192 -9.35 -12.63 -5.78
N THR A 193 -9.29 -13.96 -5.96
CA THR A 193 -10.16 -14.67 -6.91
C THR A 193 -11.58 -14.84 -6.37
N LEU A 194 -11.73 -15.14 -5.07
CA LEU A 194 -13.04 -15.30 -4.41
C LEU A 194 -13.70 -13.97 -4.02
N GLY A 195 -12.92 -12.88 -4.00
CA GLY A 195 -13.43 -11.51 -3.86
C GLY A 195 -13.79 -11.11 -2.41
N PRO A 196 -14.70 -10.12 -2.26
CA PRO A 196 -14.84 -9.35 -1.02
C PRO A 196 -15.18 -10.14 0.25
N ARG A 197 -15.95 -11.22 0.12
CA ARG A 197 -16.39 -12.05 1.26
C ARG A 197 -15.21 -12.58 2.07
N THR A 198 -14.08 -12.83 1.42
CA THR A 198 -12.86 -13.32 2.08
C THR A 198 -12.23 -12.30 3.02
N ALA A 199 -12.38 -10.99 2.76
CA ALA A 199 -11.75 -9.94 3.54
C ALA A 199 -12.54 -9.50 4.79
N THR A 200 -13.81 -9.90 4.91
CA THR A 200 -14.76 -9.38 5.92
C THR A 200 -14.31 -9.51 7.38
N LYS A 201 -13.50 -10.53 7.72
CA LYS A 201 -12.96 -10.71 9.08
C LYS A 201 -11.58 -10.09 9.30
N LEU A 202 -10.86 -9.68 8.25
CA LEU A 202 -9.52 -9.10 8.37
C LEU A 202 -9.49 -7.88 9.30
N PRO A 203 -10.47 -6.96 9.31
CA PRO A 203 -10.48 -5.84 10.27
C PRO A 203 -10.36 -6.27 11.73
N SER A 204 -11.00 -7.39 12.13
CA SER A 204 -10.96 -7.89 13.50
C SER A 204 -9.60 -8.47 13.92
N LEU A 205 -8.74 -8.77 12.94
CA LEU A 205 -7.40 -9.30 13.18
C LEU A 205 -6.36 -8.17 13.35
N ILE A 206 -6.70 -6.93 13.02
CA ILE A 206 -5.83 -5.76 13.21
C ILE A 206 -5.79 -5.41 14.70
N THR A 207 -4.77 -5.94 15.38
CA THR A 207 -4.58 -5.84 16.83
C THR A 207 -3.12 -5.53 17.17
N GLU A 208 -2.81 -5.24 18.43
CA GLU A 208 -1.43 -4.95 18.87
C GLU A 208 -0.45 -6.12 18.65
N SER A 209 -0.96 -7.36 18.73
CA SER A 209 -0.17 -8.59 18.56
C SER A 209 -0.08 -9.04 17.10
N ALA A 210 -0.80 -8.38 16.19
CA ALA A 210 -0.77 -8.72 14.79
C ALA A 210 0.63 -8.46 14.19
N SER A 211 1.06 -9.38 13.35
CA SER A 211 2.36 -9.41 12.68
C SER A 211 2.29 -9.07 11.19
N ARG A 212 1.08 -8.92 10.64
CA ARG A 212 0.80 -8.72 9.19
C ARG A 212 -0.23 -7.62 8.92
N VAL A 213 -0.21 -6.53 9.69
CA VAL A 213 -1.14 -5.39 9.52
C VAL A 213 -1.05 -4.79 8.12
N ASP A 214 0.14 -4.76 7.52
CA ASP A 214 0.40 -4.30 6.16
C ASP A 214 -0.36 -5.14 5.10
N ARG A 215 -0.29 -6.48 5.21
CA ARG A 215 -0.97 -7.41 4.29
C ARG A 215 -2.47 -7.39 4.48
N MET A 216 -2.94 -7.38 5.73
CA MET A 216 -4.37 -7.26 6.04
C MET A 216 -4.96 -5.97 5.47
N SER A 217 -4.31 -4.83 5.71
CA SER A 217 -4.75 -3.53 5.20
C SER A 217 -4.71 -3.47 3.68
N SER A 218 -3.72 -4.13 3.06
CA SER A 218 -3.62 -4.28 1.61
C SER A 218 -4.79 -5.02 1.00
N LEU A 219 -5.14 -6.19 1.55
CA LEU A 219 -6.26 -6.99 1.07
C LEU A 219 -7.59 -6.28 1.32
N ILE A 220 -7.79 -5.66 2.48
CA ILE A 220 -9.00 -4.86 2.75
C ILE A 220 -9.15 -3.75 1.71
N ALA A 221 -8.08 -3.02 1.40
CA ALA A 221 -8.11 -1.94 0.42
C ALA A 221 -8.39 -2.44 -1.01
N GLU A 222 -7.79 -3.56 -1.41
CA GLU A 222 -7.88 -4.14 -2.75
C GLU A 222 -9.22 -4.83 -3.00
N ILE A 223 -9.68 -5.68 -2.08
CA ILE A 223 -10.81 -6.58 -2.32
C ILE A 223 -11.98 -6.40 -1.35
N GLY A 224 -11.82 -5.68 -0.24
CA GLY A 224 -12.92 -5.46 0.70
C GLY A 224 -14.09 -4.71 0.06
N ASP A 225 -15.31 -4.98 0.52
CA ASP A 225 -16.47 -4.15 0.20
C ASP A 225 -16.43 -2.82 0.99
N ALA A 226 -17.39 -1.93 0.73
CA ALA A 226 -17.41 -0.60 1.36
C ALA A 226 -17.43 -0.67 2.90
N ASP A 227 -18.24 -1.55 3.47
CA ASP A 227 -18.34 -1.75 4.92
C ASP A 227 -17.03 -2.32 5.51
N THR A 228 -16.44 -3.32 4.86
CA THR A 228 -15.17 -3.92 5.28
C THR A 228 -14.03 -2.89 5.25
N LYS A 229 -14.00 -2.01 4.23
CA LYS A 229 -13.00 -0.94 4.16
C LYS A 229 -13.14 0.05 5.31
N VAL A 230 -14.36 0.45 5.65
CA VAL A 230 -14.63 1.34 6.79
C VAL A 230 -14.22 0.67 8.11
N LYS A 231 -14.61 -0.59 8.33
CA LYS A 231 -14.21 -1.35 9.53
C LYS A 231 -12.69 -1.52 9.64
N GLY A 232 -12.01 -1.77 8.52
CA GLY A 232 -10.54 -1.83 8.49
C GLY A 232 -9.90 -0.50 8.88
N ALA A 233 -10.50 0.61 8.46
CA ALA A 233 -10.04 1.94 8.81
C ALA A 233 -10.25 2.26 10.29
N GLU A 234 -11.42 1.91 10.84
CA GLU A 234 -11.71 2.01 12.27
C GLU A 234 -10.74 1.18 13.10
N ALA A 235 -10.43 -0.04 12.67
CA ALA A 235 -9.48 -0.93 13.36
C ALA A 235 -8.05 -0.36 13.36
N LEU A 236 -7.58 0.19 12.23
CA LEU A 236 -6.28 0.86 12.15
C LEU A 236 -6.21 2.09 13.07
N VAL A 237 -7.27 2.90 13.10
CA VAL A 237 -7.35 4.07 13.99
C VAL A 237 -7.41 3.65 15.46
N ALA A 238 -8.16 2.61 15.79
CA ALA A 238 -8.23 2.06 17.14
C ALA A 238 -6.86 1.57 17.61
N LEU A 239 -6.13 0.83 16.76
CA LEU A 239 -4.76 0.37 17.04
C LEU A 239 -3.80 1.56 17.24
N ALA A 240 -3.88 2.57 16.38
CA ALA A 240 -3.06 3.77 16.49
C ALA A 240 -3.30 4.51 17.82
N LYS A 241 -4.55 4.78 18.17
CA LYS A 241 -4.93 5.41 19.44
C LYS A 241 -4.47 4.60 20.64
N ARG A 242 -4.55 3.27 20.56
CA ARG A 242 -4.07 2.37 21.61
C ARG A 242 -2.57 2.48 21.83
N ILE A 243 -1.78 2.52 20.75
CA ILE A 243 -0.32 2.71 20.81
C ILE A 243 0.07 4.07 21.41
N GLU A 244 -0.79 5.08 21.30
CA GLU A 244 -0.59 6.42 21.88
C GLU A 244 -0.86 6.49 23.39
N THR A 245 -1.49 5.46 23.98
CA THR A 245 -1.82 5.46 25.43
C THR A 245 -0.59 5.27 26.32
N ASN A 246 -0.64 5.84 27.53
CA ASN A 246 0.38 5.61 28.55
C ASN A 246 0.50 4.13 28.94
N ASP A 247 -0.62 3.41 29.02
CA ASP A 247 -0.65 1.97 29.30
C ASP A 247 0.20 1.17 28.29
N TRP A 248 0.16 1.54 27.01
CA TRP A 248 0.99 0.90 25.99
C TRP A 248 2.48 1.22 26.24
N VAL A 249 2.80 2.49 26.49
CA VAL A 249 4.16 2.95 26.77
C VAL A 249 4.75 2.24 28.00
N GLU A 250 4.00 2.11 29.09
CA GLU A 250 4.42 1.41 30.30
C GLU A 250 4.63 -0.09 30.07
N GLY A 251 3.71 -0.73 29.32
CA GLY A 251 3.87 -2.12 28.91
C GLY A 251 5.16 -2.35 28.11
N GLN A 252 5.46 -1.46 27.15
CA GLN A 252 6.70 -1.54 26.37
C GLN A 252 7.95 -1.24 27.21
N ARG A 253 7.89 -0.32 28.18
CA ARG A 253 9.02 -0.06 29.10
C ARG A 253 9.41 -1.33 29.85
N LYS A 254 8.43 -2.07 30.37
CA LYS A 254 8.66 -3.35 31.04
C LYS A 254 9.29 -4.38 30.10
N PHE A 255 8.73 -4.52 28.90
CA PHE A 255 9.25 -5.45 27.89
C PHE A 255 10.71 -5.14 27.51
N VAL A 256 11.03 -3.88 27.26
CA VAL A 256 12.38 -3.42 26.90
C VAL A 256 13.36 -3.62 28.06
N ALA A 257 12.95 -3.31 29.29
CA ALA A 257 13.78 -3.54 30.47
C ALA A 257 14.11 -5.04 30.66
N ASP A 258 13.10 -5.91 30.53
CA ASP A 258 13.27 -7.36 30.62
C ASP A 258 14.16 -7.88 29.47
N TYR A 259 14.00 -7.36 28.26
CA TYR A 259 14.83 -7.71 27.11
C TYR A 259 16.30 -7.29 27.34
N ASN A 260 16.55 -6.05 27.74
CA ASN A 260 17.89 -5.54 28.03
C ASN A 260 18.59 -6.38 29.11
N LYS A 261 17.86 -6.75 30.17
CA LYS A 261 18.37 -7.65 31.22
C LYS A 261 18.77 -9.02 30.67
N ARG A 262 17.95 -9.62 29.78
CA ARG A 262 18.27 -10.91 29.13
C ARG A 262 19.48 -10.82 28.19
N GLN A 263 19.74 -9.64 27.62
CA GLN A 263 20.89 -9.37 26.76
C GLN A 263 22.13 -8.85 27.52
N ASN A 264 22.10 -8.84 28.86
CA ASN A 264 23.16 -8.26 29.71
C ASN A 264 23.50 -6.80 29.37
N VAL A 265 22.52 -6.02 28.89
CA VAL A 265 22.64 -4.60 28.59
C VAL A 265 22.15 -3.78 29.79
N THR A 266 23.03 -2.97 30.37
CA THR A 266 22.66 -2.00 31.41
C THR A 266 22.22 -0.69 30.76
N ALA A 267 20.93 -0.36 30.85
CA ALA A 267 20.36 0.86 30.31
C ALA A 267 19.73 1.73 31.41
N SER A 268 19.91 3.05 31.34
CA SER A 268 19.25 4.00 32.25
C SER A 268 17.74 4.10 31.95
N PRO A 269 16.91 4.60 32.89
CA PRO A 269 15.50 4.85 32.66
C PRO A 269 15.21 5.73 31.43
N GLU A 270 16.06 6.74 31.19
CA GLU A 270 15.97 7.64 30.04
C GLU A 270 16.28 6.90 28.74
N GLN A 271 17.27 6.01 28.73
CA GLN A 271 17.61 5.18 27.57
C GLN A 271 16.47 4.21 27.22
N VAL A 272 15.86 3.57 28.23
CA VAL A 272 14.68 2.72 28.03
C VAL A 272 13.50 3.53 27.48
N ALA A 273 13.26 4.74 28.00
CA ALA A 273 12.23 5.62 27.49
C ALA A 273 12.47 6.02 26.02
N GLY A 274 13.73 6.32 25.66
CA GLY A 274 14.13 6.61 24.28
C GLY A 274 13.93 5.42 23.32
N GLN A 275 14.23 4.20 23.79
CA GLN A 275 13.97 2.96 23.03
C GLN A 275 12.47 2.76 22.78
N VAL A 276 11.63 2.93 23.80
CA VAL A 276 10.17 2.82 23.65
C VAL A 276 9.61 3.89 22.71
N LYS A 277 10.09 5.12 22.80
CA LYS A 277 9.71 6.19 21.85
C LYS A 277 10.09 5.81 20.41
N THR A 278 11.30 5.32 20.20
CA THR A 278 11.76 4.85 18.88
C THR A 278 10.89 3.71 18.36
N MET A 279 10.49 2.76 19.22
CA MET A 279 9.57 1.68 18.84
C MET A 279 8.19 2.22 18.44
N GLN A 280 7.67 3.21 19.16
CA GLN A 280 6.39 3.85 18.85
C GLN A 280 6.47 4.57 17.50
N ASP A 281 7.48 5.42 17.31
CA ASP A 281 7.70 6.17 16.08
C ASP A 281 7.87 5.24 14.87
N ARG A 282 8.61 4.14 15.04
CA ARG A 282 8.76 3.11 14.01
C ARG A 282 7.43 2.46 13.64
N LYS A 283 6.58 2.10 14.62
CA LYS A 283 5.24 1.55 14.35
C LYS A 283 4.38 2.51 13.53
N PHE A 284 4.42 3.80 13.83
CA PHE A 284 3.69 4.79 13.02
C PHE A 284 4.26 4.91 11.61
N LYS A 285 5.58 5.04 11.48
CA LYS A 285 6.27 5.30 10.23
C LYS A 285 6.26 4.12 9.26
N GLU A 286 6.52 2.92 9.75
CA GLU A 286 6.75 1.73 8.91
C GLU A 286 5.48 0.88 8.72
N GLU A 287 4.53 0.93 9.65
CA GLU A 287 3.37 0.02 9.67
C GLU A 287 2.05 0.80 9.52
N LEU A 288 1.71 1.66 10.47
CA LEU A 288 0.37 2.26 10.56
C LEU A 288 0.11 3.31 9.48
N PHE A 289 0.95 4.32 9.33
CA PHE A 289 0.70 5.38 8.34
C PHE A 289 0.76 4.89 6.89
N PRO A 290 1.66 3.97 6.50
CA PRO A 290 1.59 3.32 5.19
C PRO A 290 0.28 2.55 4.97
N ALA A 291 -0.17 1.77 5.96
CA ALA A 291 -1.45 1.05 5.90
C ALA A 291 -2.64 2.02 5.78
N MET A 292 -2.63 3.09 6.57
CA MET A 292 -3.64 4.15 6.56
C MET A 292 -3.69 4.86 5.20
N LYS A 293 -2.54 5.22 4.62
CA LYS A 293 -2.45 5.81 3.27
C LYS A 293 -3.09 4.90 2.22
N LYS A 294 -2.80 3.59 2.29
CA LYS A 294 -3.34 2.61 1.34
C LYS A 294 -4.87 2.49 1.44
N LEU A 295 -5.41 2.40 2.65
CA LEU A 295 -6.85 2.19 2.87
C LEU A 295 -7.69 3.47 2.70
N GLY A 296 -7.18 4.60 3.21
CA GLY A 296 -7.64 5.96 2.88
C GLY A 296 -9.13 6.26 3.10
N GLN A 297 -9.79 5.62 4.07
CA GLN A 297 -11.20 5.88 4.39
C GLN A 297 -11.36 7.05 5.37
N LYS A 298 -12.58 7.55 5.50
CA LYS A 298 -12.91 8.71 6.34
C LYS A 298 -12.41 8.64 7.79
N PRO A 299 -12.55 7.53 8.54
CA PRO A 299 -12.00 7.45 9.90
C PRO A 299 -10.48 7.69 9.95
N ILE A 300 -9.76 7.18 8.94
CA ILE A 300 -8.32 7.39 8.80
C ILE A 300 -8.02 8.85 8.47
N THR A 301 -8.70 9.44 7.49
CA THR A 301 -8.39 10.83 7.09
C THR A 301 -8.66 11.80 8.24
N GLU A 302 -9.73 11.61 9.01
CA GLU A 302 -10.01 12.39 10.22
C GLU A 302 -8.91 12.25 11.27
N TYR A 303 -8.43 11.02 11.52
CA TYR A 303 -7.32 10.77 12.42
C TYR A 303 -6.01 11.42 11.93
N LEU A 304 -5.69 11.29 10.65
CA LEU A 304 -4.48 11.88 10.07
C LEU A 304 -4.52 13.41 10.08
N TYR A 305 -5.67 14.05 9.85
CA TYR A 305 -5.81 15.50 10.01
C TYR A 305 -5.56 15.95 11.45
N ALA A 306 -6.08 15.20 12.45
CA ALA A 306 -5.81 15.48 13.85
C ALA A 306 -4.31 15.35 14.17
N GLN A 307 -3.67 14.27 13.69
CA GLN A 307 -2.22 14.06 13.86
C GLN A 307 -1.38 15.13 13.16
N ALA A 308 -1.79 15.59 11.97
CA ALA A 308 -1.11 16.67 11.27
C ALA A 308 -1.20 18.01 12.02
N ALA A 309 -2.31 18.27 12.70
CA ALA A 309 -2.52 19.47 13.48
C ALA A 309 -1.79 19.44 14.83
N THR A 310 -1.90 18.33 15.59
CA THR A 310 -1.49 18.28 17.01
C THR A 310 -0.52 17.14 17.34
N GLY A 311 0.07 16.49 16.35
CA GLY A 311 1.02 15.39 16.56
C GLY A 311 2.20 15.80 17.44
N THR A 312 2.70 14.85 18.23
CA THR A 312 3.70 15.08 19.29
C THR A 312 5.09 15.48 18.78
N THR A 313 5.41 15.17 17.52
CA THR A 313 6.66 15.52 16.87
C THR A 313 6.42 16.09 15.48
N GLU A 314 7.36 16.91 14.99
CA GLU A 314 7.35 17.41 13.62
C GLU A 314 7.32 16.26 12.60
N GLU A 315 8.10 15.20 12.82
CA GLU A 315 8.12 14.01 11.96
C GLU A 315 6.75 13.32 11.92
N ARG A 316 6.06 13.16 13.06
CA ARG A 316 4.73 12.53 13.09
C ARG A 316 3.68 13.37 12.35
N ARG A 317 3.70 14.69 12.53
CA ARG A 317 2.83 15.62 11.78
C ARG A 317 3.09 15.56 10.27
N THR A 318 4.36 15.51 9.88
CA THR A 318 4.82 15.40 8.49
C THR A 318 4.35 14.09 7.86
N LEU A 319 4.57 12.96 8.53
CA LEU A 319 4.13 11.65 8.04
C LEU A 319 2.61 11.55 7.93
N ALA A 320 1.85 12.17 8.84
CA ALA A 320 0.39 12.21 8.75
C ALA A 320 -0.09 12.95 7.50
N LEU A 321 0.50 14.11 7.17
CA LEU A 321 0.22 14.83 5.92
C LEU A 321 0.66 14.04 4.67
N ALA A 322 1.77 13.30 4.76
CA ALA A 322 2.22 12.43 3.67
C ALA A 322 1.26 11.26 3.44
N ALA A 323 0.67 10.71 4.51
CA ALA A 323 -0.34 9.66 4.43
C ALA A 323 -1.69 10.16 3.90
N LEU A 324 -1.98 11.46 3.99
CA LEU A 324 -3.14 12.12 3.39
C LEU A 324 -3.02 12.36 1.87
N GLU A 325 -1.92 11.97 1.21
CA GLU A 325 -1.75 12.19 -0.22
C GLU A 325 -2.90 11.63 -1.08
N GLY A 326 -3.50 12.49 -1.90
CA GLY A 326 -4.61 12.14 -2.77
C GLY A 326 -5.91 11.82 -2.01
N LYS A 327 -5.98 12.15 -0.71
CA LYS A 327 -7.13 11.90 0.16
C LYS A 327 -7.98 13.13 0.51
N PRO A 328 -7.57 14.41 0.36
CA PRO A 328 -8.47 15.53 0.60
C PRO A 328 -9.72 15.40 -0.27
N ASP A 329 -10.89 15.39 0.35
CA ASP A 329 -12.15 15.32 -0.39
C ASP A 329 -12.49 16.69 -0.97
N LYS A 330 -12.47 16.77 -2.31
CA LYS A 330 -12.73 17.99 -3.09
C LYS A 330 -14.14 18.56 -2.87
N ASN A 331 -15.06 17.76 -2.34
CA ASN A 331 -16.43 18.16 -2.04
C ASN A 331 -16.65 18.44 -0.55
N ASN A 332 -15.66 18.19 0.31
CA ASN A 332 -15.76 18.42 1.75
C ASN A 332 -15.02 19.72 2.14
N PRO A 333 -15.73 20.81 2.43
CA PRO A 333 -15.10 22.07 2.82
C PRO A 333 -14.30 21.96 4.12
N GLN A 334 -14.57 20.96 4.98
CA GLN A 334 -13.80 20.79 6.21
C GLN A 334 -12.35 20.40 5.97
N ASP A 335 -12.06 19.67 4.89
CA ASP A 335 -10.71 19.23 4.57
C ASP A 335 -9.85 20.43 4.15
N LEU A 336 -10.42 21.35 3.37
CA LEU A 336 -9.83 22.65 3.08
C LEU A 336 -9.54 23.43 4.37
N GLU A 337 -10.51 23.57 5.27
CA GLU A 337 -10.32 24.34 6.51
C GLU A 337 -9.25 23.71 7.41
N ARG A 338 -9.18 22.38 7.51
CA ARG A 338 -8.16 21.68 8.30
C ARG A 338 -6.75 21.92 7.75
N LEU A 339 -6.56 21.74 6.45
CA LEU A 339 -5.27 21.99 5.79
C LEU A 339 -4.86 23.46 5.89
N PHE A 340 -5.81 24.36 5.66
CA PHE A 340 -5.57 25.80 5.75
C PHE A 340 -5.22 26.23 7.18
N ALA A 341 -5.85 25.65 8.20
CA ALA A 341 -5.52 25.90 9.60
C ALA A 341 -4.08 25.52 9.92
N ILE A 342 -3.59 24.38 9.40
CA ILE A 342 -2.18 23.96 9.58
C ILE A 342 -1.24 24.90 8.84
N ALA A 343 -1.56 25.24 7.58
CA ALA A 343 -0.70 26.05 6.71
C ALA A 343 -0.51 27.48 7.23
N LYS A 344 -1.58 28.09 7.76
CA LYS A 344 -1.57 29.48 8.22
C LYS A 344 -0.98 29.67 9.62
N ASP A 345 -0.84 28.61 10.40
CA ASP A 345 -0.37 28.70 11.77
C ASP A 345 1.14 29.04 11.80
N ASP A 346 1.47 30.12 12.50
CA ASP A 346 2.84 30.60 12.66
C ASP A 346 3.72 29.62 13.45
N ALA A 347 3.11 28.82 14.33
CA ALA A 347 3.76 27.79 15.14
C ALA A 347 3.99 26.47 14.39
N THR A 348 3.39 26.29 13.21
CA THR A 348 3.64 25.09 12.39
C THR A 348 5.10 25.09 11.90
N PRO A 349 5.87 24.00 12.09
CA PRO A 349 7.20 23.88 11.51
C PRO A 349 7.17 23.94 9.98
N ASP A 350 8.25 24.44 9.36
CA ASP A 350 8.28 24.69 7.92
C ASP A 350 8.03 23.41 7.10
N GLY A 351 8.61 22.25 7.48
CA GLY A 351 8.38 20.98 6.80
C GLY A 351 6.93 20.48 6.85
N VAL A 352 6.23 20.73 7.96
CA VAL A 352 4.80 20.40 8.11
C VAL A 352 3.96 21.36 7.26
N ARG A 353 4.32 22.66 7.25
CA ARG A 353 3.61 23.67 6.47
C ARG A 353 3.71 23.39 4.98
N ASP A 354 4.88 23.03 4.49
CA ASP A 354 5.12 22.73 3.07
C ASP A 354 4.26 21.55 2.60
N LEU A 355 4.16 20.49 3.41
CA LEU A 355 3.25 19.38 3.11
C LEU A 355 1.78 19.78 3.20
N ALA A 356 1.40 20.66 4.12
CA ALA A 356 0.02 21.16 4.18
C ALA A 356 -0.33 21.94 2.91
N PHE A 357 0.58 22.76 2.39
CA PHE A 357 0.42 23.42 1.08
C PHE A 357 0.39 22.43 -0.08
N ALA A 358 1.21 21.37 -0.04
CA ALA A 358 1.15 20.31 -1.06
C ALA A 358 -0.22 19.62 -1.08
N ARG A 359 -0.83 19.36 0.09
CA ARG A 359 -2.20 18.83 0.18
C ARG A 359 -3.26 19.84 -0.26
N LEU A 360 -3.09 21.14 0.03
CA LEU A 360 -3.97 22.19 -0.50
C LEU A 360 -3.95 22.21 -2.03
N ALA A 361 -2.80 21.98 -2.65
CA ALA A 361 -2.66 21.95 -4.11
C ALA A 361 -3.47 20.82 -4.80
N GLU A 362 -3.96 19.84 -4.05
CA GLU A 362 -4.78 18.74 -4.56
C GLU A 362 -6.28 19.12 -4.69
N LEU A 363 -6.68 20.24 -4.07
CA LEU A 363 -8.05 20.75 -4.08
C LEU A 363 -8.30 21.68 -5.29
N PRO A 364 -9.57 21.88 -5.69
CA PRO A 364 -9.89 22.77 -6.82
C PRO A 364 -9.39 24.20 -6.62
N LYS A 365 -8.83 24.80 -7.68
CA LYS A 365 -8.23 26.15 -7.63
C LYS A 365 -9.22 27.22 -7.15
N GLU A 366 -10.50 27.07 -7.51
CA GLU A 366 -11.58 27.98 -7.16
C GLU A 366 -11.82 28.01 -5.64
N GLN A 367 -11.52 26.91 -4.94
CA GLN A 367 -11.64 26.82 -3.48
C GLN A 367 -10.39 27.38 -2.78
N ILE A 368 -9.20 27.07 -3.29
CA ILE A 368 -7.95 27.42 -2.61
C ILE A 368 -7.49 28.85 -2.87
N LEU A 369 -7.67 29.41 -4.07
CA LEU A 369 -7.13 30.73 -4.42
C LEU A 369 -7.63 31.85 -3.48
N PRO A 370 -8.94 31.96 -3.16
CA PRO A 370 -9.43 32.98 -2.22
C PRO A 370 -8.76 32.87 -0.84
N LYS A 371 -8.57 31.64 -0.35
CA LYS A 371 -7.93 31.37 0.95
C LYS A 371 -6.44 31.73 0.92
N LEU A 372 -5.71 31.32 -0.12
CA LEU A 372 -4.28 31.60 -0.26
C LEU A 372 -3.99 33.09 -0.29
N TYR A 373 -4.83 33.90 -0.95
CA TYR A 373 -4.64 35.35 -0.94
C TYR A 373 -4.80 35.99 0.45
N THR A 374 -5.55 35.38 1.37
CA THR A 374 -5.62 35.88 2.76
C THR A 374 -4.30 35.67 3.53
N LEU A 375 -3.41 34.81 3.04
CA LEU A 375 -2.10 34.58 3.63
C LEU A 375 -1.03 35.59 3.19
N PHE A 376 -1.39 36.56 2.33
CA PHE A 376 -0.48 37.61 1.91
C PHE A 376 -0.30 38.70 2.98
N GLU A 377 -1.11 38.64 4.05
CA GLU A 377 -1.05 39.49 5.23
C GLU A 377 0.33 39.42 5.95
N PRO A 378 0.74 40.50 6.65
CA PRO A 378 2.15 40.79 6.93
C PRO A 378 2.78 40.03 8.11
N LYS A 379 2.12 39.02 8.70
CA LYS A 379 2.61 38.40 9.95
C LYS A 379 3.87 37.56 9.78
N LYS A 380 3.94 36.68 8.78
CA LYS A 380 5.09 35.80 8.54
C LYS A 380 5.39 35.69 7.05
N TRP A 381 6.52 36.28 6.65
CA TRP A 381 6.90 36.39 5.24
C TRP A 381 7.04 35.03 4.55
N LYS A 382 7.55 34.00 5.26
CA LYS A 382 7.66 32.61 4.75
C LYS A 382 6.29 32.01 4.42
N VAL A 383 5.24 32.31 5.20
CA VAL A 383 3.88 31.81 4.92
C VAL A 383 3.36 32.44 3.63
N ARG A 384 3.52 33.76 3.47
CA ARG A 384 3.20 34.46 2.22
C ARG A 384 4.01 33.89 1.06
N TRP A 385 5.31 33.65 1.25
CA TRP A 385 6.20 33.08 0.24
C TRP A 385 5.69 31.77 -0.33
N VAL A 386 5.36 30.81 0.53
CA VAL A 386 4.87 29.51 0.09
C VAL A 386 3.45 29.63 -0.49
N ALA A 387 2.56 30.41 0.13
CA ALA A 387 1.20 30.64 -0.37
C ALA A 387 1.18 31.28 -1.76
N ALA A 388 1.95 32.35 -1.96
CA ALA A 388 2.09 33.05 -3.24
C ALA A 388 2.74 32.16 -4.30
N SER A 389 3.73 31.35 -3.93
CA SER A 389 4.33 30.36 -4.83
C SER A 389 3.29 29.32 -5.29
N LEU A 390 2.40 28.88 -4.40
CA LEU A 390 1.31 27.97 -4.76
C LEU A 390 0.27 28.66 -5.66
N VAL A 391 -0.08 29.92 -5.39
CA VAL A 391 -0.94 30.71 -6.28
C VAL A 391 -0.34 30.75 -7.69
N LEU A 392 0.94 31.09 -7.82
CA LEU A 392 1.65 31.14 -9.10
C LEU A 392 1.66 29.79 -9.82
N LYS A 393 1.77 28.66 -9.10
CA LYS A 393 1.67 27.32 -9.70
C LYS A 393 0.25 26.95 -10.15
N THR A 394 -0.76 27.70 -9.70
CA THR A 394 -2.18 27.40 -9.91
C THR A 394 -2.83 28.29 -10.98
N ILE A 395 -2.30 29.50 -11.18
CA ILE A 395 -2.85 30.49 -12.12
C ILE A 395 -2.14 30.45 -13.48
N THR A 396 -2.74 31.12 -14.47
CA THR A 396 -2.16 31.34 -15.81
C THR A 396 -1.50 32.71 -15.93
N THR A 397 -0.75 32.96 -17.02
CA THR A 397 -0.12 34.27 -17.27
C THR A 397 -1.14 35.40 -17.35
N LYS A 398 -2.38 35.14 -17.79
CA LYS A 398 -3.49 36.10 -17.81
C LYS A 398 -3.87 36.62 -16.42
N GLN A 399 -3.64 35.83 -15.38
CA GLN A 399 -4.00 36.15 -13.99
C GLN A 399 -2.84 36.79 -13.21
N VAL A 400 -1.63 36.86 -13.79
CA VAL A 400 -0.46 37.48 -13.15
C VAL A 400 -0.70 38.94 -12.73
N PRO A 401 -1.41 39.79 -13.50
CA PRO A 401 -1.70 41.15 -13.04
C PRO A 401 -2.52 41.21 -11.75
N GLU A 402 -3.47 40.29 -11.56
CA GLU A 402 -4.23 40.18 -10.30
C GLU A 402 -3.30 39.79 -9.15
N PHE A 403 -2.46 38.77 -9.35
CA PHE A 403 -1.46 38.34 -8.36
C PHE A 403 -0.54 39.49 -7.95
N MET A 404 0.03 40.21 -8.91
CA MET A 404 0.88 41.39 -8.68
C MET A 404 0.14 42.48 -7.89
N GLY A 405 -1.16 42.63 -8.14
CA GLY A 405 -2.05 43.53 -7.42
C GLY A 405 -2.21 43.18 -5.93
N ARG A 406 -1.96 41.94 -5.52
CA ARG A 406 -2.08 41.46 -4.13
C ARG A 406 -0.78 41.55 -3.33
N LEU A 407 0.35 41.74 -3.99
CA LEU A 407 1.66 41.81 -3.34
C LEU A 407 1.83 43.07 -2.46
N PRO A 408 2.77 43.04 -1.49
CA PRO A 408 3.05 44.19 -0.63
C PRO A 408 3.29 45.49 -1.41
N LYS A 409 2.63 46.56 -0.97
CA LYS A 409 2.70 47.87 -1.64
C LYS A 409 3.96 48.66 -1.30
N THR A 410 4.54 48.44 -0.12
CA THR A 410 5.67 49.22 0.39
C THR A 410 6.74 48.31 0.97
N SER A 411 7.99 48.79 1.04
CA SER A 411 9.11 48.10 1.67
C SER A 411 9.03 48.02 3.20
N LYS A 412 8.01 48.64 3.82
CA LYS A 412 7.76 48.52 5.27
C LYS A 412 7.24 47.15 5.67
N VAL A 413 6.69 46.38 4.73
CA VAL A 413 6.25 45.01 4.98
C VAL A 413 7.46 44.10 4.93
N LYS A 414 7.68 43.34 6.01
CA LYS A 414 8.78 42.37 6.11
C LYS A 414 8.67 41.35 4.96
N SER A 415 9.70 41.22 4.15
CA SER A 415 9.82 40.23 3.08
C SER A 415 11.28 39.86 2.85
N GLY A 416 11.55 38.60 2.53
CA GLY A 416 12.89 38.15 2.15
C GLY A 416 13.18 38.40 0.67
N MET A 417 14.47 38.53 0.32
CA MET A 417 14.91 38.65 -1.07
C MET A 417 14.35 37.52 -1.95
N THR A 418 14.33 36.30 -1.42
CA THR A 418 13.82 35.10 -2.09
C THR A 418 12.38 35.23 -2.58
N GLU A 419 11.51 36.02 -1.92
CA GLU A 419 10.13 36.20 -2.38
C GLU A 419 10.09 36.78 -3.80
N GLY A 420 10.68 37.96 -4.01
CA GLY A 420 10.67 38.62 -5.32
C GLY A 420 11.37 37.78 -6.39
N LEU A 421 12.53 37.20 -6.06
CA LEU A 421 13.30 36.37 -7.00
C LEU A 421 12.53 35.11 -7.40
N SER A 422 11.98 34.37 -6.43
CA SER A 422 11.26 33.12 -6.71
C SER A 422 9.95 33.36 -7.44
N TYR A 423 9.17 34.39 -7.09
CA TYR A 423 7.95 34.73 -7.81
C TYR A 423 8.25 35.11 -9.26
N GLY A 424 9.27 35.95 -9.48
CA GLY A 424 9.69 36.34 -10.82
C GLY A 424 10.12 35.13 -11.65
N GLY A 425 10.94 34.25 -11.06
CA GLY A 425 11.38 33.01 -11.70
C GLY A 425 10.24 32.03 -11.99
N LEU A 426 9.23 31.93 -11.12
CA LEU A 426 8.03 31.11 -11.35
C LEU A 426 7.20 31.66 -12.51
N ILE A 427 6.97 32.97 -12.55
CA ILE A 427 6.22 33.61 -13.66
C ILE A 427 6.97 33.43 -14.97
N SER A 428 8.28 33.69 -15.01
CA SER A 428 9.11 33.53 -16.22
C SER A 428 9.08 32.13 -16.83
N LYS A 429 8.80 31.09 -16.02
CA LYS A 429 8.70 29.68 -16.44
C LYS A 429 7.29 29.25 -16.79
N MET A 430 6.27 30.11 -16.65
CA MET A 430 4.90 29.77 -17.03
C MET A 430 4.79 29.55 -18.54
N GLU A 431 4.11 28.48 -18.93
CA GLU A 431 3.74 28.24 -20.32
C GLU A 431 2.41 28.95 -20.64
N PRO A 432 2.35 29.87 -21.62
CA PRO A 432 1.11 30.51 -22.01
C PRO A 432 0.11 29.49 -22.58
N THR A 433 -1.13 29.55 -22.15
CA THR A 433 -2.23 28.71 -22.67
C THR A 433 -3.17 29.52 -23.53
N GLY A 434 -3.67 28.97 -24.65
CA GLY A 434 -4.84 29.52 -25.35
C GLY A 434 -4.79 31.01 -25.73
N GLY A 435 -3.66 31.51 -26.24
CA GLY A 435 -3.52 32.92 -26.62
C GLY A 435 -3.23 33.88 -25.46
N ASP A 436 -2.99 33.36 -24.25
CA ASP A 436 -2.53 34.14 -23.12
C ASP A 436 -1.19 34.85 -23.42
N PRO A 437 -0.94 36.01 -22.81
CA PRO A 437 0.31 36.76 -23.02
C PRO A 437 1.52 35.98 -22.53
N LYS A 438 2.69 36.22 -23.15
CA LYS A 438 3.95 35.61 -22.71
C LYS A 438 4.33 36.14 -21.32
N PRO A 439 5.04 35.36 -20.48
CA PRO A 439 5.47 35.80 -19.16
C PRO A 439 6.19 37.14 -19.15
N ARG A 440 7.08 37.35 -20.13
CA ARG A 440 7.81 38.59 -20.27
C ARG A 440 6.88 39.79 -20.49
N ASP A 441 5.89 39.63 -21.37
CA ASP A 441 4.97 40.70 -21.74
C ASP A 441 4.12 41.14 -20.53
N VAL A 442 3.75 40.20 -19.65
CA VAL A 442 3.02 40.52 -18.42
C VAL A 442 3.89 41.09 -17.30
N LEU A 443 5.19 40.77 -17.27
CA LEU A 443 6.12 41.23 -16.23
C LEU A 443 6.66 42.64 -16.48
N MET A 444 6.96 42.98 -17.74
CA MET A 444 7.61 44.25 -18.11
C MET A 444 6.90 45.51 -17.58
N PRO A 445 5.55 45.63 -17.59
CA PRO A 445 4.86 46.78 -17.03
C PRO A 445 5.10 46.99 -15.52
N PHE A 446 5.42 45.91 -14.78
CA PHE A 446 5.60 45.98 -13.33
C PHE A 446 7.00 46.42 -12.91
N LEU A 447 7.96 46.52 -13.83
CA LEU A 447 9.30 47.06 -13.55
C LEU A 447 9.27 48.51 -13.03
N THR A 448 8.23 49.28 -13.38
CA THR A 448 8.02 50.64 -12.89
C THR A 448 6.79 50.75 -12.00
N SER A 449 6.32 49.63 -11.44
CA SER A 449 5.16 49.62 -10.55
C SER A 449 5.45 50.39 -9.26
N PRO A 450 4.51 51.21 -8.76
CA PRO A 450 4.62 51.82 -7.44
C PRO A 450 4.47 50.78 -6.30
N SER A 451 4.01 49.57 -6.61
CA SER A 451 3.92 48.48 -5.64
C SER A 451 5.27 47.81 -5.47
N PHE A 452 5.89 47.97 -4.29
CA PHE A 452 7.20 47.39 -3.98
C PHE A 452 7.31 45.91 -4.36
N GLY A 453 6.39 45.05 -3.89
CA GLY A 453 6.43 43.61 -4.14
C GLY A 453 6.27 43.24 -5.62
N ALA A 454 5.44 43.97 -6.37
CA ALA A 454 5.28 43.74 -7.81
C ALA A 454 6.55 44.14 -8.58
N ARG A 455 7.18 45.26 -8.20
CA ARG A 455 8.45 45.69 -8.79
C ARG A 455 9.58 44.71 -8.48
N MET A 456 9.68 44.23 -7.23
CA MET A 456 10.68 43.23 -6.84
C MET A 456 10.47 41.90 -7.57
N THR A 457 9.23 41.50 -7.78
CA THR A 457 8.89 40.30 -8.57
C THR A 457 9.28 40.46 -10.04
N ALA A 458 9.03 41.63 -10.63
CA ALA A 458 9.41 41.93 -12.00
C ALA A 458 10.94 41.97 -12.18
N LEU A 459 11.67 42.62 -11.27
CA LEU A 459 13.14 42.60 -11.27
C LEU A 459 13.67 41.18 -11.05
N GLY A 460 13.09 40.43 -10.12
CA GLY A 460 13.47 39.05 -9.83
C GLY A 460 13.32 38.10 -11.01
N SER A 461 12.47 38.42 -11.99
CA SER A 461 12.32 37.64 -13.22
C SER A 461 13.57 37.60 -14.10
N PHE A 462 14.51 38.54 -13.89
CA PHE A 462 15.80 38.60 -14.57
C PHE A 462 16.92 37.85 -13.82
N TYR A 463 16.68 37.39 -12.59
CA TYR A 463 17.66 36.60 -11.85
C TYR A 463 17.92 35.27 -12.55
N GLU A 464 19.20 34.93 -12.77
CA GLU A 464 19.63 33.83 -13.66
C GLU A 464 19.07 33.93 -15.10
N GLY A 465 18.79 35.16 -15.55
CA GLY A 465 18.26 35.51 -16.86
C GLY A 465 19.34 35.69 -17.93
N LYS A 466 18.94 36.26 -19.08
CA LYS A 466 19.80 36.38 -20.26
C LYS A 466 20.69 37.62 -20.23
N LYS A 467 21.96 37.51 -20.61
CA LYS A 467 22.88 38.66 -20.73
C LYS A 467 22.35 39.79 -21.62
N ALA A 468 21.62 39.45 -22.67
CA ALA A 468 21.03 40.41 -23.61
C ALA A 468 20.04 41.39 -22.95
N ASP A 469 19.53 41.05 -21.76
CA ASP A 469 18.52 41.84 -21.05
C ASP A 469 19.12 42.84 -20.05
N ILE A 470 20.44 42.79 -19.78
CA ILE A 470 21.12 43.72 -18.88
C ILE A 470 20.82 45.20 -19.19
N PRO A 471 20.78 45.66 -20.47
CA PRO A 471 20.45 47.06 -20.78
C PRO A 471 19.09 47.52 -20.23
N LEU A 472 18.13 46.62 -19.99
CA LEU A 472 16.82 46.94 -19.43
C LEU A 472 16.86 47.23 -17.93
N LEU A 473 17.92 46.79 -17.25
CA LEU A 473 18.11 46.93 -15.81
C LEU A 473 18.87 48.19 -15.42
N LYS A 474 19.67 48.76 -16.33
CA LYS A 474 20.53 49.93 -16.08
C LYS A 474 19.86 51.11 -15.37
N ARG A 475 18.58 51.37 -15.67
CA ARG A 475 17.84 52.48 -15.04
C ARG A 475 17.54 52.26 -13.55
N PHE A 476 17.65 51.03 -13.05
CA PHE A 476 17.36 50.66 -11.67
C PHE A 476 18.62 50.56 -10.81
N GLU A 477 19.80 50.57 -11.42
CA GLU A 477 21.11 50.52 -10.75
C GLU A 477 21.33 51.63 -9.71
N GLU A 478 20.65 52.77 -9.87
CA GLU A 478 20.73 53.94 -8.99
C GLU A 478 19.47 54.12 -8.12
N ASP A 479 18.56 53.14 -8.10
CA ASP A 479 17.34 53.19 -7.29
C ASP A 479 17.69 53.15 -5.79
N LYS A 480 17.42 54.27 -5.10
CA LYS A 480 17.71 54.47 -3.67
C LYS A 480 16.59 54.01 -2.75
N GLU A 481 15.52 53.41 -3.27
CA GLU A 481 14.45 52.90 -2.42
C GLU A 481 14.99 51.82 -1.47
N ALA A 482 14.74 52.00 -0.18
CA ALA A 482 15.22 51.10 0.85
C ALA A 482 14.52 49.74 0.78
N LEU A 483 15.30 48.68 0.93
CA LEU A 483 14.79 47.32 1.09
C LEU A 483 14.21 47.10 2.49
N PRO A 484 13.29 46.12 2.65
CA PRO A 484 12.72 45.76 3.93
C PRO A 484 13.80 45.38 4.95
N LYS A 485 13.67 45.91 6.16
CA LYS A 485 14.52 45.50 7.27
C LYS A 485 14.14 44.07 7.70
N CYS A 486 15.17 43.27 7.97
CA CYS A 486 15.02 41.92 8.45
C CYS A 486 15.88 41.73 9.68
N ASP A 487 15.29 41.27 10.78
CA ASP A 487 16.05 40.88 11.97
C ASP A 487 16.68 39.51 11.72
N LYS A 488 17.83 39.22 12.36
CA LYS A 488 18.59 37.98 12.09
C LYS A 488 17.77 36.72 12.37
N GLU A 489 16.84 36.81 13.31
CA GLU A 489 15.97 35.74 13.75
C GLU A 489 14.88 35.39 12.74
N ASP A 490 14.60 36.26 11.76
CA ASP A 490 13.52 36.09 10.79
C ASP A 490 13.95 35.42 9.46
N ASP A 491 15.25 35.22 9.26
CA ASP A 491 15.81 34.52 8.09
C ASP A 491 15.38 35.12 6.72
N CYS A 492 15.10 36.43 6.69
CA CYS A 492 14.72 37.21 5.49
C CYS A 492 15.84 38.14 4.99
N ALA A 493 17.10 37.82 5.27
CA ALA A 493 18.22 38.69 4.95
C ALA A 493 18.27 39.03 3.45
N TRP A 494 18.56 40.30 3.15
CA TRP A 494 18.84 40.76 1.80
C TRP A 494 20.36 40.78 1.63
N ALA A 495 20.91 39.69 1.09
CA ALA A 495 22.34 39.55 0.93
C ALA A 495 22.67 38.71 -0.30
N CYS A 496 23.80 39.02 -0.94
CA CYS A 496 24.21 38.39 -2.19
C CYS A 496 25.68 38.00 -2.15
N ALA A 497 26.00 36.90 -2.82
CA ALA A 497 27.36 36.39 -2.94
C ALA A 497 28.14 37.23 -3.96
N VAL A 498 28.97 38.15 -3.48
CA VAL A 498 29.80 39.03 -4.32
C VAL A 498 31.25 38.54 -4.34
N PRO A 499 32.01 38.72 -5.43
CA PRO A 499 33.44 38.40 -5.46
C PRO A 499 34.20 39.23 -4.42
N LYS A 500 35.05 38.59 -3.61
CA LYS A 500 35.99 39.30 -2.74
C LYS A 500 36.99 40.06 -3.60
N ALA A 501 37.38 41.25 -3.16
CA ALA A 501 38.34 42.07 -3.89
C ALA A 501 39.65 41.30 -4.15
N GLY A 502 39.99 41.10 -5.42
CA GLY A 502 41.24 40.45 -5.84
C GLY A 502 41.25 38.92 -5.76
N THR A 503 40.13 38.24 -5.49
CA THR A 503 40.07 36.77 -5.48
C THR A 503 38.84 36.23 -6.22
N ALA A 504 38.84 34.92 -6.52
CA ALA A 504 37.69 34.22 -7.08
C ALA A 504 36.69 33.75 -6.00
N GLU A 505 37.01 33.91 -4.71
CA GLU A 505 36.12 33.56 -3.61
C GLU A 505 34.97 34.57 -3.52
N LYS A 506 33.77 34.08 -3.18
CA LYS A 506 32.61 34.93 -2.94
C LYS A 506 32.43 35.17 -1.44
N GLU A 507 31.96 36.35 -1.07
CA GLU A 507 31.49 36.69 0.28
C GLU A 507 30.03 37.12 0.25
N MET A 508 29.31 36.89 1.36
CA MET A 508 27.93 37.35 1.48
C MET A 508 27.93 38.83 1.89
N LYS A 509 27.49 39.68 0.98
CA LYS A 509 27.34 41.12 1.22
C LYS A 509 25.87 41.44 1.43
N GLU A 510 25.56 42.05 2.57
CA GLU A 510 24.24 42.62 2.85
C GLU A 510 23.97 43.81 1.91
N ILE A 511 22.74 43.92 1.44
CA ILE A 511 22.27 44.98 0.55
C ILE A 511 21.08 45.70 1.18
N SER A 512 20.97 47.00 0.89
CA SER A 512 20.06 47.90 1.58
C SER A 512 19.11 48.66 0.63
N THR A 513 19.39 48.64 -0.67
CA THR A 513 18.60 49.37 -1.68
C THR A 513 18.25 48.51 -2.89
N VAL A 514 17.21 48.91 -3.62
CA VAL A 514 16.82 48.28 -4.90
C VAL A 514 17.97 48.34 -5.91
N GLY A 515 18.73 49.44 -5.98
CA GLY A 515 19.88 49.54 -6.88
C GLY A 515 21.00 48.56 -6.54
N GLU A 516 21.26 48.33 -5.26
CA GLU A 516 22.22 47.30 -4.82
C GLU A 516 21.75 45.87 -5.17
N LEU A 517 20.45 45.57 -5.04
CA LEU A 517 19.88 44.29 -5.50
C LEU A 517 20.17 44.05 -6.98
N VAL A 518 19.96 45.07 -7.82
CA VAL A 518 20.19 44.97 -9.27
C VAL A 518 21.68 44.74 -9.56
N LYS A 519 22.55 45.62 -9.04
CA LYS A 519 24.00 45.62 -9.31
C LYS A 519 24.74 44.40 -8.75
N LEU A 520 24.36 43.95 -7.55
CA LEU A 520 25.15 42.99 -6.79
C LEU A 520 24.56 41.57 -6.84
N CYS A 521 23.30 41.42 -7.26
CA CYS A 521 22.60 40.15 -7.23
C CYS A 521 22.06 39.73 -8.60
N ILE A 522 21.25 40.60 -9.23
CA ILE A 522 20.55 40.25 -10.47
C ILE A 522 21.53 40.26 -11.65
N GLU A 523 22.17 41.38 -11.96
CA GLU A 523 23.06 41.47 -13.12
C GLU A 523 24.22 40.46 -13.06
N PRO A 524 24.91 40.24 -11.93
CA PRO A 524 25.97 39.23 -11.85
C PRO A 524 25.47 37.79 -12.04
N SER A 525 24.17 37.52 -11.83
CA SER A 525 23.57 36.20 -12.05
C SER A 525 23.17 35.96 -13.51
N MET A 526 23.14 37.00 -14.35
CA MET A 526 22.70 36.90 -15.75
C MET A 526 23.86 36.41 -16.61
N ASP A 527 24.09 35.10 -16.60
CA ASP A 527 25.15 34.45 -17.36
C ASP A 527 24.68 33.71 -18.63
N LYS A 528 23.36 33.52 -18.79
CA LYS A 528 22.71 32.78 -19.88
C LYS A 528 22.51 33.55 -21.18
#